data_AF-A0A945FSD2-F1
#
_entry.id   AF-A0A945FSD2-F1
#
_cell.length_a   1.000
_cell.length_b   1.000
_cell.length_c   1.000
_cell.angle_alpha   90.00
_cell.angle_beta   90.00
_cell.angle_gamma   90.00
#
_symmetry.space_group_name_H-M   'P 1'
#
loop_
_entity.id
_entity.type
_entity.pdbx_description
1 polymer ?
#
loop_
_entity_poly.entity_id
_entity_poly.type
_entity_poly.pdbx_seq_one_letter_code
_entity_poly.pdbx_strand_id
1 'polypeptide(L)'
;MTGMIGSGVFVTSGFAVESLGSRTLVLAAWLVGGLVALCGAVAYGGLARRLPKSGGEYLYLSRSLHPFCGFLAGMVSLTAGFSGGIAFAAMTCQEYAKGILLLPAWMPSQTLATAVIIICFLIHIEAGRVAARLNTSIVLLKILTLMCLIIFGYSVVGWPSAVAEQSIQGASTGATIDGFAMTVVWV
;
A
#
# COMPACT_ATOMS: atom_id res chain seq x y z
N MET A 1 3.09 -6.73 12.01
CA MET A 1 4.07 -7.10 10.96
C MET A 1 3.40 -7.41 9.63
N THR A 2 2.31 -8.20 9.59
CA THR A 2 1.71 -8.62 8.32
C THR A 2 1.05 -7.50 7.48
N GLY A 3 0.76 -6.34 8.07
CA GLY A 3 0.17 -5.21 7.36
C GLY A 3 1.15 -4.29 6.61
N MET A 4 2.46 -4.47 6.74
CA MET A 4 3.44 -3.51 6.18
C MET A 4 3.69 -3.70 4.67
N ILE A 5 3.66 -4.92 4.17
CA ILE A 5 3.79 -5.18 2.73
C ILE A 5 2.39 -5.14 2.12
N GLY A 6 2.01 -3.97 1.60
CA GLY A 6 0.69 -3.66 1.02
C GLY A 6 0.55 -4.04 -0.46
N SER A 7 -0.60 -3.76 -1.07
CA SER A 7 -0.79 -3.85 -2.53
C SER A 7 -0.06 -2.73 -3.29
N GLY A 8 0.34 -1.66 -2.59
CA GLY A 8 1.03 -0.50 -3.16
C GLY A 8 2.23 -0.88 -4.02
N VAL A 9 3.14 -1.72 -3.51
CA VAL A 9 4.35 -2.12 -4.26
C VAL A 9 4.09 -2.66 -5.67
N PHE A 10 2.93 -3.28 -5.91
CA PHE A 10 2.55 -3.83 -7.22
C PHE A 10 1.80 -2.83 -8.11
N VAL A 11 1.08 -1.88 -7.52
CA VAL A 11 0.19 -0.96 -8.23
C VAL A 11 0.77 0.45 -8.31
N THR A 12 1.14 1.03 -7.17
CA THR A 12 1.64 2.41 -7.10
C THR A 12 2.97 2.57 -7.81
N SER A 13 3.82 1.52 -7.83
CA SER A 13 5.04 1.50 -8.64
C SER A 13 4.77 1.66 -10.14
N GLY A 14 3.65 1.13 -10.65
CA GLY A 14 3.24 1.30 -12.05
C GLY A 14 2.87 2.75 -12.34
N PHE A 15 2.01 3.34 -11.51
CA PHE A 15 1.61 4.76 -11.62
C PHE A 15 2.79 5.71 -11.44
N ALA A 16 3.76 5.37 -10.59
CA ALA A 16 4.99 6.14 -10.40
C ALA A 16 5.82 6.23 -11.69
N VAL A 17 5.96 5.10 -12.40
CA VAL A 17 6.69 5.06 -13.67
C VAL A 17 5.97 5.86 -14.75
N GLU A 18 4.64 5.79 -14.80
CA GLU A 18 3.81 6.58 -15.72
C GLU A 18 3.90 8.08 -15.42
N SER A 19 3.87 8.46 -14.14
CA SER A 19 3.84 9.86 -13.71
C SER A 19 5.20 10.56 -13.82
N LEU A 20 6.30 9.87 -13.52
CA LEU A 20 7.65 10.46 -13.55
C LEU A 20 8.41 10.20 -14.85
N GLY A 21 8.07 9.16 -15.60
CA GLY A 21 8.76 8.78 -16.84
C GLY A 21 10.23 8.37 -16.68
N SER A 22 10.78 8.37 -15.45
CA SER A 22 12.16 7.99 -15.13
C SER A 22 12.23 7.00 -13.98
N ARG A 23 12.98 5.91 -14.20
CA ARG A 23 13.23 4.85 -13.20
C ARG A 23 14.03 5.37 -12.01
N THR A 24 14.97 6.27 -12.22
CA THR A 24 15.84 6.82 -11.17
C THR A 24 15.02 7.69 -10.20
N LEU A 25 14.10 8.49 -10.73
CA LEU A 25 13.20 9.32 -9.91
C LEU A 25 12.18 8.48 -9.13
N VAL A 26 11.67 7.38 -9.71
CA VAL A 26 10.81 6.43 -8.99
C VAL A 26 11.55 5.79 -7.82
N LEU A 27 12.80 5.35 -8.03
CA LEU A 27 13.63 4.80 -6.94
C LEU A 27 13.94 5.85 -5.87
N ALA A 28 14.21 7.10 -6.28
CA ALA A 28 14.41 8.20 -5.34
C ALA A 28 13.14 8.48 -4.52
N ALA A 29 11.96 8.47 -5.13
CA ALA A 29 10.68 8.62 -4.43
C ALA A 29 10.46 7.50 -3.40
N TRP A 30 10.76 6.25 -3.76
CA TRP A 30 10.71 5.11 -2.84
C TRP A 30 11.67 5.25 -1.66
N LEU A 31 12.89 5.75 -1.89
CA LEU A 31 13.85 6.02 -0.82
C LEU A 31 13.36 7.12 0.12
N VAL A 32 12.84 8.23 -0.43
CA VAL A 32 12.31 9.34 0.38
C VAL A 32 11.10 8.88 1.21
N GLY A 33 10.12 8.21 0.59
CA GLY A 33 8.96 7.67 1.30
C GLY A 33 9.38 6.66 2.38
N GLY A 34 10.34 5.79 2.09
CA GLY A 34 10.91 4.85 3.06
C GLY A 34 11.58 5.53 4.26
N LEU A 35 12.33 6.62 4.04
CA LEU A 35 12.92 7.40 5.13
C LEU A 35 11.86 8.08 6.00
N VAL A 36 10.82 8.65 5.38
CA VAL A 36 9.70 9.26 6.12
C VAL A 36 8.97 8.20 6.95
N ALA A 37 8.70 7.03 6.38
CA ALA A 37 8.10 5.89 7.08
C ALA A 37 8.97 5.41 8.26
N LEU A 38 10.30 5.37 8.09
CA LEU A 38 11.24 5.00 9.16
C LEU A 38 11.21 6.01 10.31
N CYS A 39 11.23 7.30 10.01
CA CYS A 39 11.09 8.37 11.00
C CYS A 39 9.77 8.21 11.79
N GLY A 40 8.67 7.95 11.09
CA GLY A 40 7.38 7.65 11.71
C GLY A 40 7.44 6.41 12.62
N ALA A 41 8.03 5.31 12.15
CA ALA A 41 8.16 4.08 12.92
C ALA A 41 8.97 4.27 14.22
N VAL A 42 10.05 5.06 14.17
CA VAL A 42 10.85 5.39 15.36
C VAL A 42 10.05 6.25 16.35
N ALA A 43 9.33 7.27 15.85
CA ALA A 43 8.49 8.13 16.68
C ALA A 43 7.36 7.33 17.37
N TYR A 44 6.63 6.51 16.61
CA TYR A 44 5.60 5.61 17.14
C TYR A 44 6.17 4.57 18.09
N GLY A 45 7.37 4.04 17.82
CA GLY A 45 8.06 3.13 18.72
C GLY A 45 8.39 3.76 20.09
N GLY A 46 8.78 5.03 20.09
CA GLY A 46 8.99 5.81 21.32
C GLY A 46 7.70 6.02 22.12
N LEU A 47 6.60 6.35 21.44
CA LEU A 47 5.27 6.49 22.04
C LEU A 47 4.75 5.18 22.62
N ALA A 48 4.86 4.08 21.87
CA ALA A 48 4.42 2.75 22.30
C ALA A 48 5.15 2.28 23.57
N ARG A 49 6.44 2.63 23.73
CA ARG A 49 7.22 2.36 24.95
C ARG A 49 6.73 3.17 26.16
N ARG A 50 6.34 4.43 25.95
CA ARG A 50 5.87 5.33 27.02
C ARG A 50 4.43 5.06 27.44
N LEU A 51 3.59 4.59 26.51
CA LEU A 51 2.18 4.32 26.72
C LEU A 51 1.85 2.87 26.33
N PRO A 52 2.26 1.86 27.12
CA PRO A 52 2.07 0.43 26.81
C PRO A 52 0.65 -0.03 27.11
N LYS A 53 -0.35 0.69 26.60
CA LYS A 53 -1.77 0.34 26.70
C LYS A 53 -2.38 0.26 25.31
N SER A 54 -3.37 -0.61 25.16
CA SER A 54 -4.14 -0.72 23.93
C SER A 54 -4.91 0.58 23.65
N GLY A 55 -4.79 1.11 22.44
CA GLY A 55 -5.56 2.29 22.01
C GLY A 55 -4.96 3.12 20.88
N GLY A 56 -3.74 2.80 20.42
CA GLY A 56 -3.17 3.37 19.18
C GLY A 56 -3.15 4.90 19.16
N GLU A 57 -3.43 5.48 18.00
CA GLU A 57 -3.41 6.92 17.75
C GLU A 57 -4.36 7.70 18.66
N TYR A 58 -5.56 7.15 18.87
CA TYR A 58 -6.55 7.72 19.81
C TYR A 58 -5.92 7.91 21.20
N LEU A 59 -5.29 6.86 21.74
CA LEU A 59 -4.70 6.90 23.07
C LEU A 59 -3.50 7.86 23.13
N TYR A 60 -2.65 7.85 22.12
CA TYR A 60 -1.46 8.69 22.09
C TYR A 60 -1.84 10.17 22.10
N LEU A 61 -2.76 10.60 21.22
CA LEU A 61 -3.20 11.99 21.15
C LEU A 61 -4.08 12.40 22.33
N SER A 62 -4.92 11.50 22.85
CA SER A 62 -5.72 11.77 24.04
C SER A 62 -4.85 12.07 25.26
N ARG A 63 -3.67 11.45 25.35
CA ARG A 63 -2.75 11.57 26.49
C ARG A 63 -1.70 12.67 26.31
N SER A 64 -1.29 12.98 25.08
CA SER A 64 -0.26 13.99 24.81
C SER A 64 -0.80 15.39 24.55
N LEU A 65 -2.01 15.51 23.96
CA LEU A 65 -2.59 16.78 23.52
C LEU A 65 -3.87 17.09 24.28
N HIS A 66 -4.95 16.39 23.94
CA HIS A 66 -6.28 16.59 24.54
C HIS A 66 -7.20 15.41 24.17
N PRO A 67 -8.15 15.00 25.05
CA PRO A 67 -9.10 13.92 24.74
C PRO A 67 -9.90 14.13 23.44
N PHE A 68 -10.23 15.38 23.12
CA PHE A 68 -10.93 15.71 21.87
C PHE A 68 -10.07 15.47 20.62
N CYS A 69 -8.79 15.83 20.65
CA CYS A 69 -7.86 15.55 19.55
C CYS A 69 -7.67 14.04 19.35
N GLY A 70 -7.62 13.29 20.45
CA GLY A 70 -7.61 11.83 20.40
C GLY A 70 -8.87 11.26 19.74
N PHE A 71 -10.07 11.74 20.12
CA PHE A 71 -11.32 11.35 19.49
C PHE A 71 -11.33 11.61 17.97
N LEU A 72 -10.94 12.81 17.54
CA LEU A 72 -10.84 13.15 16.11
C LEU A 72 -9.86 12.25 15.38
N ALA A 73 -8.67 12.00 15.95
CA ALA A 73 -7.71 11.07 15.39
C ALA A 73 -8.33 9.68 15.24
N GLY A 74 -8.97 9.16 16.29
CA GLY A 74 -9.66 7.86 16.24
C GLY A 74 -10.74 7.78 15.17
N MET A 75 -11.52 8.85 14.97
CA MET A 75 -12.51 8.92 13.89
C MET A 75 -11.84 8.87 12.51
N VAL A 76 -10.80 9.67 12.28
CA VAL A 76 -10.06 9.68 11.01
C VAL A 76 -9.40 8.32 10.74
N SER A 77 -8.78 7.69 11.73
CA SER A 77 -8.16 6.36 11.56
C SER A 77 -9.21 5.30 11.22
N LEU A 78 -10.42 5.38 11.82
CA LEU A 78 -11.52 4.46 11.54
C LEU A 78 -12.11 4.67 10.13
N THR A 79 -12.38 5.92 9.74
CA THR A 79 -13.14 6.23 8.52
C THR A 79 -12.29 6.44 7.28
N ALA A 80 -11.02 6.83 7.43
CA ALA A 80 -10.11 7.06 6.31
C ALA A 80 -8.89 6.13 6.36
N GLY A 81 -8.29 5.93 7.53
CA GLY A 81 -7.07 5.12 7.67
C GLY A 81 -7.28 3.65 7.29
N PHE A 82 -8.05 2.91 8.09
CA PHE A 82 -8.21 1.47 7.90
C PHE A 82 -9.17 1.12 6.77
N SER A 83 -10.32 1.80 6.70
CA SER A 83 -11.32 1.61 5.63
C SER A 83 -10.75 1.92 4.25
N GLY A 84 -9.97 2.99 4.11
CA GLY A 84 -9.35 3.40 2.85
C GLY A 84 -8.38 2.33 2.33
N GLY A 85 -7.52 1.80 3.21
CA GLY A 85 -6.61 0.71 2.85
C GLY A 85 -7.34 -0.59 2.43
N ILE A 86 -8.44 -0.93 3.12
CA ILE A 86 -9.27 -2.09 2.76
C ILE A 86 -9.94 -1.88 1.39
N ALA A 87 -10.52 -0.70 1.16
CA ALA A 87 -11.14 -0.35 -0.12
C ALA A 87 -10.12 -0.37 -1.27
N PHE A 88 -8.93 0.22 -1.06
CA PHE A 88 -7.86 0.20 -2.06
C PHE A 88 -7.40 -1.22 -2.40
N ALA A 89 -7.23 -2.09 -1.39
CA ALA A 89 -6.87 -3.49 -1.61
C ALA A 89 -7.95 -4.26 -2.38
N ALA A 90 -9.23 -4.03 -2.07
CA ALA A 90 -10.35 -4.66 -2.76
C ALA A 90 -10.50 -4.18 -4.21
N MET A 91 -10.34 -2.87 -4.46
CA MET A 91 -10.32 -2.32 -5.82
C MET A 91 -9.15 -2.90 -6.62
N THR A 92 -7.96 -2.98 -6.02
CA THR A 92 -6.80 -3.62 -6.63
C THR A 92 -7.09 -5.08 -7.01
N CYS A 93 -7.69 -5.85 -6.10
CA CYS A 93 -8.08 -7.24 -6.35
C CYS A 93 -9.04 -7.35 -7.54
N GLN A 94 -10.02 -6.45 -7.62
CA GLN A 94 -10.94 -6.40 -8.75
C GLN A 94 -10.24 -6.08 -10.07
N GLU A 95 -9.32 -5.11 -10.11
CA GLU A 95 -8.62 -4.77 -11.35
C GLU A 95 -7.76 -5.92 -11.86
N TYR A 96 -7.04 -6.62 -10.97
CA TYR A 96 -6.33 -7.84 -11.36
C TYR A 96 -7.28 -8.96 -11.79
N ALA A 97 -8.42 -9.12 -11.10
CA ALA A 97 -9.41 -10.14 -11.41
C ALA A 97 -10.06 -9.91 -12.79
N LYS A 98 -10.35 -8.66 -13.20
CA LYS A 98 -10.89 -8.35 -14.52
C LYS A 98 -10.02 -8.85 -15.67
N GLY A 99 -8.70 -8.89 -15.49
CA GLY A 99 -7.77 -9.42 -16.48
C GLY A 99 -7.88 -10.94 -16.68
N ILE A 100 -8.49 -11.66 -15.73
CA ILE A 100 -8.60 -13.13 -15.70
C ILE A 100 -10.06 -13.57 -15.88
N LEU A 101 -10.95 -12.99 -15.10
CA LEU A 101 -12.39 -13.18 -15.12
C LEU A 101 -12.97 -12.18 -16.11
N LEU A 102 -13.47 -12.68 -17.24
CA LEU A 102 -14.25 -11.91 -18.20
C LEU A 102 -15.57 -11.48 -17.54
N LEU A 103 -15.53 -10.39 -16.77
CA LEU A 103 -16.70 -9.90 -16.05
C LEU A 103 -17.79 -9.47 -17.03
N PRO A 104 -19.07 -9.82 -16.76
CA PRO A 104 -20.16 -9.41 -17.63
C PRO A 104 -20.27 -7.88 -17.70
N ALA A 105 -20.48 -7.34 -18.90
CA ALA A 105 -20.58 -5.88 -19.12
C ALA A 105 -21.74 -5.20 -18.37
N TRP A 106 -22.75 -5.97 -17.96
CA TRP A 106 -23.90 -5.49 -17.19
C TRP A 106 -23.60 -5.36 -15.69
N MET A 107 -22.48 -5.92 -15.21
CA MET A 107 -22.11 -5.87 -13.80
C MET A 107 -21.67 -4.46 -13.41
N PRO A 108 -22.28 -3.84 -12.38
CA PRO A 108 -21.88 -2.50 -11.95
C PRO A 108 -20.40 -2.45 -11.54
N SER A 109 -19.77 -1.30 -11.74
CA SER A 109 -18.39 -1.08 -11.29
C SER A 109 -18.29 -1.32 -9.77
N GLN A 110 -17.14 -1.82 -9.33
CA GLN A 110 -16.84 -2.09 -7.90
C GLN A 110 -17.63 -3.26 -7.26
N THR A 111 -18.53 -3.93 -7.98
CA THR A 111 -19.32 -5.04 -7.43
C THR A 111 -18.44 -6.17 -6.88
N LEU A 112 -17.37 -6.53 -7.60
CA LEU A 112 -16.46 -7.58 -7.16
C LEU A 112 -15.65 -7.13 -5.93
N ALA A 113 -15.16 -5.89 -5.93
CA ALA A 113 -14.45 -5.32 -4.77
C ALA A 113 -15.33 -5.36 -3.51
N THR A 114 -16.59 -4.93 -3.62
CA THR A 114 -17.57 -4.96 -2.51
C THR A 114 -17.84 -6.39 -2.04
N ALA A 115 -18.03 -7.34 -2.97
CA ALA A 115 -18.23 -8.74 -2.64
C ALA A 115 -17.03 -9.34 -1.87
N VAL A 116 -15.80 -9.04 -2.30
CA VAL A 116 -14.58 -9.48 -1.62
C VAL A 116 -14.51 -8.93 -0.19
N ILE A 117 -14.84 -7.64 0.01
CA ILE A 117 -14.88 -7.04 1.36
C ILE A 117 -15.88 -7.77 2.25
N ILE A 118 -17.10 -8.01 1.74
CA ILE A 118 -18.16 -8.71 2.49
C ILE A 118 -17.72 -10.14 2.85
N ILE A 119 -17.17 -10.88 1.90
CA ILE A 119 -16.69 -12.25 2.13
C ILE A 119 -15.57 -12.25 3.18
N CYS A 120 -14.58 -11.36 3.06
CA CYS A 120 -13.50 -11.24 4.03
C CYS A 120 -14.03 -10.86 5.43
N PHE A 121 -15.02 -9.97 5.50
CA PHE A 121 -15.68 -9.59 6.75
C PHE A 121 -16.39 -10.78 7.42
N LEU A 122 -17.15 -11.56 6.65
CA LEU A 122 -17.82 -12.76 7.15
C LEU A 122 -16.83 -13.81 7.68
N ILE A 123 -15.75 -14.07 6.94
CA ILE A 123 -14.66 -14.96 7.39
C ILE A 123 -14.03 -14.47 8.69
N HIS A 124 -13.90 -13.15 8.85
CA HIS A 124 -13.30 -12.56 10.04
C HIS A 124 -14.17 -12.76 11.29
N ILE A 125 -15.50 -12.72 11.15
CA ILE A 125 -16.46 -12.93 12.26
C ILE A 125 -16.38 -14.37 12.79
N GLU A 126 -16.36 -15.37 11.90
CA GLU A 126 -16.50 -16.77 12.31
C GLU A 126 -15.18 -17.43 12.69
N ALA A 127 -14.04 -16.94 12.18
CA ALA A 127 -12.79 -17.68 12.25
C ALA A 127 -11.56 -16.79 12.40
N GLY A 128 -11.52 -15.92 13.43
CA GLY A 128 -10.39 -14.99 13.67
C GLY A 128 -9.00 -15.65 13.65
N ARG A 129 -8.85 -16.90 14.13
CA ARG A 129 -7.59 -17.67 14.04
C ARG A 129 -7.26 -18.15 12.62
N VAL A 130 -8.27 -18.48 11.82
CA VAL A 130 -8.09 -18.83 10.39
C VAL A 130 -7.74 -17.57 9.60
N ALA A 131 -8.44 -16.46 9.85
CA ALA A 131 -8.14 -15.17 9.24
C ALA A 131 -6.70 -14.71 9.51
N ALA A 132 -6.21 -14.88 10.75
CA ALA A 132 -4.81 -14.57 11.10
C ALA A 132 -3.80 -15.45 10.32
N ARG A 133 -4.07 -16.76 10.19
CA ARG A 133 -3.22 -17.67 9.40
C ARG A 133 -3.24 -17.32 7.91
N LEU A 134 -4.42 -17.07 7.34
CA LEU A 134 -4.57 -16.65 5.94
C LEU A 134 -3.81 -15.36 5.66
N ASN A 135 -3.90 -14.37 6.55
CA ASN A 135 -3.17 -13.12 6.42
C ASN A 135 -1.65 -13.34 6.38
N THR A 136 -1.14 -14.21 7.24
CA THR A 136 0.28 -14.59 7.26
C THR A 136 0.70 -15.30 5.96
N SER A 137 -0.10 -16.26 5.48
CA SER A 137 0.16 -16.95 4.21
C SER A 137 0.15 -16.02 3.01
N ILE A 138 -0.78 -15.06 2.96
CA ILE A 138 -0.85 -14.04 1.90
C ILE A 138 0.43 -13.20 1.89
N VAL A 139 0.93 -12.79 3.05
CA VAL A 139 2.20 -12.02 3.10
C VAL A 139 3.37 -12.84 2.59
N LEU A 140 3.47 -14.12 2.97
CA LEU A 140 4.51 -15.01 2.46
C LEU A 140 4.43 -15.17 0.94
N LEU A 141 3.21 -15.36 0.41
CA LEU A 141 2.99 -15.43 -1.03
C LEU A 141 3.41 -14.13 -1.72
N LYS A 142 3.08 -12.97 -1.16
CA LYS A 142 3.48 -11.67 -1.71
C LYS A 142 5.00 -11.49 -1.75
N ILE A 143 5.70 -11.90 -0.69
CA ILE A 143 7.16 -11.87 -0.64
C ILE A 143 7.74 -12.81 -1.71
N LEU A 144 7.20 -14.03 -1.83
CA LEU A 144 7.62 -14.99 -2.84
C LEU A 144 7.45 -14.42 -4.25
N THR A 145 6.30 -13.83 -4.56
CA THR A 145 6.04 -13.18 -5.85
C THR A 145 7.05 -12.07 -6.15
N LEU A 146 7.37 -11.23 -5.17
CA LEU A 146 8.39 -10.18 -5.32
C LEU A 146 9.77 -10.78 -5.61
N MET A 147 10.16 -11.83 -4.89
CA MET A 147 11.43 -12.53 -5.13
C MET A 147 11.50 -13.12 -6.53
N CYS A 148 10.44 -13.79 -6.97
CA CYS A 148 10.33 -14.31 -8.34
C CYS A 148 10.45 -13.20 -9.38
N LEU A 149 9.80 -12.05 -9.16
CA LEU A 149 9.86 -10.90 -10.07
C LEU A 149 11.27 -10.32 -10.15
N ILE A 150 11.98 -10.19 -9.02
CA ILE A 150 13.36 -9.71 -8.98
C ILE A 150 14.29 -10.67 -9.74
N ILE A 151 14.17 -11.98 -9.50
CA ILE A 151 14.99 -13.01 -10.17
C ILE A 151 14.71 -13.01 -11.67
N PHE A 152 13.45 -12.96 -12.07
CA PHE A 152 13.05 -12.92 -13.48
C PHE A 152 13.50 -11.62 -14.16
N GLY A 153 13.34 -10.47 -13.51
CA GLY A 153 13.82 -9.19 -14.02
C GLY A 153 15.34 -9.21 -14.23
N TYR A 154 16.07 -9.79 -13.28
CA TYR A 154 17.52 -9.99 -13.40
C TYR A 154 17.89 -10.94 -14.55
N SER A 155 17.18 -12.06 -14.72
CA SER A 155 17.51 -13.04 -15.77
C SER A 155 17.21 -12.52 -17.19
N VAL A 156 16.20 -11.66 -17.35
CA VAL A 156 15.80 -11.10 -18.65
C VAL A 156 16.64 -9.87 -19.03
N VAL A 157 16.94 -8.99 -18.06
CA VAL A 157 17.56 -7.67 -18.33
C VAL A 157 19.05 -7.64 -17.98
N GLY A 158 19.53 -8.55 -17.12
CA GLY A 158 20.89 -8.51 -16.57
C GLY A 158 21.10 -7.39 -15.54
N TRP A 159 22.33 -7.23 -15.04
CA TRP A 159 22.69 -6.08 -14.21
C TRP A 159 22.56 -4.79 -15.05
N PRO A 160 21.91 -3.71 -14.55
CA PRO A 160 21.81 -2.46 -15.27
C PRO A 160 23.18 -1.79 -15.35
N SER A 161 23.99 -2.24 -16.30
CA SER A 161 25.22 -1.58 -16.72
C SER A 161 24.79 -0.38 -17.54
N ALA A 162 24.55 0.75 -16.87
CA ALA A 162 24.17 2.02 -17.50
C ALA A 162 23.16 1.85 -18.64
N VAL A 163 22.01 1.19 -18.37
CA VAL A 163 20.89 1.21 -19.31
C VAL A 163 20.51 2.68 -19.45
N ALA A 164 20.85 3.27 -20.59
CA ALA A 164 20.51 4.65 -20.91
C ALA A 164 19.07 4.90 -20.49
N GLU A 165 18.82 6.01 -19.79
CA GLU A 165 17.46 6.47 -19.51
C GLU A 165 16.75 6.62 -20.86
N GLN A 166 16.10 5.55 -21.33
CA GLN A 166 15.05 5.68 -22.31
C GLN A 166 13.95 6.40 -21.55
N SER A 167 13.92 7.73 -21.71
CA SER A 167 12.75 8.54 -21.44
C SER A 167 11.57 7.76 -22.03
N ILE A 168 10.68 7.27 -21.17
CA ILE A 168 9.53 6.50 -21.62
C ILE A 168 8.71 7.47 -22.49
N GLN A 169 8.79 7.31 -23.81
CA GLN A 169 8.12 8.18 -24.78
C GLN A 169 6.61 7.98 -24.59
N GLY A 170 5.98 8.91 -23.88
CA GLY A 170 4.58 8.85 -23.46
C GLY A 170 4.25 9.66 -22.20
N ALA A 171 5.24 10.05 -21.38
CA ALA A 171 5.00 10.93 -20.24
C ALA A 171 4.68 12.35 -20.71
N SER A 172 3.40 12.72 -20.70
CA SER A 172 2.89 14.04 -21.13
C SER A 172 3.20 15.19 -20.16
N THR A 173 4.02 14.94 -19.14
CA THR A 173 4.50 15.98 -18.21
C THR A 173 5.96 15.67 -17.91
N GLY A 174 6.88 16.55 -18.33
CA GLY A 174 8.27 16.46 -17.85
C GLY A 174 8.26 16.43 -16.32
N ALA A 175 9.14 15.64 -15.69
CA ALA A 175 9.15 15.39 -14.25
C ALA A 175 8.92 16.67 -13.43
N THR A 176 7.68 16.90 -13.01
CA THR A 176 7.31 18.06 -12.20
C THR A 176 7.54 17.72 -10.74
N ILE A 177 7.86 18.74 -9.95
CA ILE A 177 7.94 18.62 -8.49
C ILE A 177 6.64 18.05 -7.95
N ASP A 178 5.49 18.42 -8.54
CA ASP A 178 4.17 17.91 -8.19
C ASP A 178 4.04 16.41 -8.45
N GLY A 179 4.50 15.91 -9.61
CA GLY A 179 4.46 14.48 -9.95
C GLY A 179 5.34 13.64 -9.03
N PHE A 180 6.51 14.16 -8.66
CA PHE A 180 7.37 13.53 -7.66
C PHE A 180 6.73 13.52 -6.27
N ALA A 181 6.18 14.65 -5.82
CA ALA A 181 5.53 14.76 -4.52
C ALA A 181 4.32 13.82 -4.40
N MET A 182 3.47 13.76 -5.44
CA MET A 182 2.34 12.84 -5.48
C MET A 182 2.81 11.40 -5.39
N THR A 183 3.89 11.03 -6.09
CA THR A 183 4.42 9.68 -6.04
C THR A 183 4.94 9.30 -4.66
N VAL A 184 5.60 10.22 -3.96
CA VAL A 184 6.03 10.00 -2.56
C VAL A 184 4.85 9.76 -1.63
N VAL A 185 3.69 10.38 -1.88
CA VAL A 185 2.46 10.14 -1.09
C VAL A 185 1.91 8.73 -1.29
N TRP A 186 2.16 8.11 -2.45
CA TRP A 186 1.70 6.75 -2.78
C TRP A 186 2.69 5.64 -2.39
N VAL A 187 3.88 5.99 -1.90
CA VAL A 187 4.91 5.06 -1.38
C VAL A 187 4.62 4.74 0.08
#